data_AF-A0A9P7VNN0-F1
#
_entry.id   AF-A0A9P7VNN0-F1
#
_cell.length_a   1.000
_cell.length_b   1.000
_cell.length_c   1.000
_cell.angle_alpha   90.00
_cell.angle_beta   90.00
_cell.angle_gamma   90.00
#
_symmetry.space_group_name_H-M   'P 1'
#
loop_
_entity.id
_entity.type
_entity.pdbx_description
1 polymer ?
#
loop_
_entity_poly.entity_id
_entity_poly.type
_entity_poly.pdbx_seq_one_letter_code
_entity_poly.pdbx_strand_id
1 'polypeptide(L)'
;MGEGPGWPSLYNPNLEFFSIAHSPPRQPGATYLYQYDDIFRFTFYWTLVFYTPIFVSCGALVFLNVSFPPKRTYEPFSSSEEYPLLFLRLRPMPRKMNERRSRVTFALIIFLAFLVMSVVGAVFEATIMSLVLFGLFSAGKYNMSTWVPFFSAALVVFVGLLNAWPSVIYII
;
A
#
# COMPACT_ATOMS: atom_id res chain seq x y z
N MET A 1 -31.31 13.19 -12.37
CA MET A 1 -29.86 13.00 -12.12
C MET A 1 -29.60 11.54 -12.42
N GLY A 2 -28.98 11.21 -13.56
CA GLY A 2 -28.77 9.81 -13.94
C GLY A 2 -27.75 9.18 -12.99
N GLU A 3 -28.10 8.05 -12.39
CA GLU A 3 -27.16 7.28 -11.58
C GLU A 3 -26.00 6.84 -12.47
N GLY A 4 -24.79 7.24 -12.08
CA GLY A 4 -23.55 6.79 -12.71
C GLY A 4 -23.39 5.27 -12.58
N PRO A 5 -22.51 4.65 -13.38
CA PRO A 5 -22.32 3.21 -13.32
C PRO A 5 -21.78 2.77 -11.94
N GLY A 6 -22.36 1.71 -11.37
CA GLY A 6 -21.90 1.16 -10.10
C GLY A 6 -20.47 0.62 -10.18
N TRP A 7 -19.67 0.79 -9.13
CA TRP A 7 -18.35 0.16 -9.02
C TRP A 7 -18.50 -1.36 -8.78
N PRO A 8 -17.65 -2.23 -9.35
CA PRO A 8 -16.48 -1.93 -10.19
C PRO A 8 -16.73 -1.76 -11.70
N SER A 9 -17.96 -1.98 -12.20
CA SER A 9 -18.40 -1.99 -13.63
C SER A 9 -17.31 -2.15 -14.71
N LEU A 10 -16.37 -3.07 -14.48
CA LEU A 10 -15.39 -3.48 -15.49
C LEU A 10 -16.13 -4.37 -16.48
N TYR A 11 -16.35 -3.85 -17.69
CA TYR A 11 -16.96 -4.61 -18.78
C TYR A 11 -15.90 -5.47 -19.48
N ASN A 12 -16.34 -6.41 -20.33
CA ASN A 12 -15.42 -7.31 -21.04
C ASN A 12 -14.35 -6.52 -21.83
N PRO A 13 -13.05 -6.67 -21.50
CA PRO A 13 -11.98 -5.88 -22.12
C PRO A 13 -11.85 -6.16 -23.62
N ASN A 14 -12.32 -7.32 -24.09
CA ASN A 14 -12.29 -7.65 -25.52
C ASN A 14 -13.07 -6.65 -26.38
N LEU A 15 -14.10 -6.00 -25.81
CA LEU A 15 -14.89 -4.98 -26.51
C LEU A 15 -14.06 -3.74 -26.85
N GLU A 16 -13.08 -3.40 -26.02
CA GLU A 16 -12.28 -2.19 -26.18
C GLU A 16 -10.98 -2.42 -26.95
N PHE A 17 -10.30 -3.56 -26.75
CA PHE A 17 -9.00 -3.80 -27.39
C PHE A 17 -9.08 -4.43 -28.78
N PHE A 18 -10.07 -5.30 -29.04
CA PHE A 18 -10.08 -6.12 -30.26
C PHE A 18 -11.16 -5.72 -31.28
N SER A 19 -12.17 -4.93 -30.90
CA SER A 19 -13.30 -4.59 -31.80
C SER A 19 -13.24 -3.17 -32.41
N ILE A 20 -12.06 -2.54 -32.42
CA ILE A 20 -11.89 -1.10 -32.73
C ILE A 20 -12.10 -0.79 -34.23
N ALA A 21 -11.76 -1.71 -35.13
CA ALA A 21 -11.60 -1.38 -36.54
C ALA A 21 -12.87 -0.86 -37.24
N HIS A 22 -14.07 -1.32 -36.86
CA HIS A 22 -15.34 -1.01 -37.57
C HIS A 22 -16.52 -0.70 -36.63
N SER A 23 -16.26 -0.44 -35.35
CA SER A 23 -17.32 -0.23 -34.36
C SER A 23 -17.56 1.26 -34.09
N PRO A 24 -18.80 1.66 -33.73
CA PRO A 24 -19.07 3.05 -33.35
C PRO A 24 -18.30 3.46 -32.08
N PRO A 25 -18.10 4.78 -31.84
CA PRO A 25 -17.34 5.30 -30.70
C PRO A 25 -17.87 4.88 -29.32
N ARG A 26 -19.12 4.44 -29.25
CA ARG A 26 -19.73 3.82 -28.07
C ARG A 26 -20.02 2.36 -28.38
N GLN A 27 -19.33 1.49 -27.66
CA GLN A 27 -19.47 0.05 -27.79
C GLN A 27 -20.73 -0.42 -27.04
N PRO A 28 -21.61 -1.22 -27.66
CA PRO A 28 -22.75 -1.81 -26.96
C PRO A 28 -22.25 -2.77 -25.87
N GLY A 29 -22.64 -2.52 -24.61
CA GLY A 29 -22.17 -3.28 -23.43
C GLY A 29 -20.91 -2.72 -22.75
N ALA A 30 -20.28 -1.68 -23.31
CA ALA A 30 -19.25 -0.92 -22.62
C ALA A 30 -19.86 0.13 -21.69
N THR A 31 -19.14 0.41 -20.60
CA THR A 31 -19.55 1.37 -19.58
C THR A 31 -18.53 2.49 -19.52
N TYR A 32 -18.99 3.74 -19.61
CA TYR A 32 -18.12 4.91 -19.66
C TYR A 32 -18.38 5.88 -18.51
N LEU A 33 -17.31 6.56 -18.11
CA LEU A 33 -17.28 7.55 -17.04
C LEU A 33 -17.25 8.96 -17.65
N TYR A 34 -18.10 9.84 -17.14
CA TYR A 34 -18.20 11.23 -17.59
C TYR A 34 -18.17 12.22 -16.44
N GLN A 35 -18.77 11.84 -15.32
CA GLN A 35 -18.86 12.67 -14.13
C GLN A 35 -17.56 12.55 -13.34
N TYR A 36 -17.06 13.68 -12.85
CA TYR A 36 -15.85 13.71 -12.03
C TYR A 36 -15.96 12.82 -10.79
N ASP A 37 -17.12 12.82 -10.12
CA ASP A 37 -17.35 12.03 -8.91
C ASP A 37 -17.17 10.53 -9.16
N ASP A 38 -17.66 10.02 -10.30
CA ASP A 38 -17.48 8.62 -10.68
C ASP A 38 -16.02 8.33 -11.02
N ILE A 39 -15.35 9.21 -11.78
CA ILE A 39 -13.93 9.07 -12.12
C ILE A 39 -13.08 9.01 -10.85
N PHE A 40 -13.34 9.90 -9.89
CA PHE A 40 -12.65 9.91 -8.60
C PHE A 40 -12.92 8.63 -7.82
N ARG A 41 -14.19 8.21 -7.68
CA ARG A 41 -14.55 6.98 -6.95
C ARG A 41 -13.87 5.74 -7.53
N PHE A 42 -13.88 5.59 -8.86
CA PHE A 42 -13.22 4.46 -9.52
C PHE A 42 -11.72 4.51 -9.32
N THR A 43 -11.09 5.66 -9.50
CA THR A 43 -9.64 5.83 -9.29
C THR A 43 -9.28 5.53 -7.83
N PHE A 44 -10.03 6.07 -6.87
CA PHE A 44 -9.80 5.87 -5.45
C PHE A 44 -9.93 4.41 -5.01
N TYR A 45 -11.00 3.72 -5.41
CA TYR A 45 -11.17 2.32 -5.02
C TYR A 45 -10.12 1.41 -5.64
N TRP A 46 -9.77 1.61 -6.92
CA TRP A 46 -8.70 0.83 -7.53
C TRP A 46 -7.33 1.12 -6.91
N THR A 47 -7.02 2.39 -6.62
CA THR A 47 -5.81 2.75 -5.87
C THR A 47 -5.80 2.07 -4.52
N LEU A 48 -6.90 2.11 -3.75
CA LEU A 48 -6.96 1.46 -2.44
C LEU A 48 -6.73 -0.06 -2.54
N VAL A 49 -7.33 -0.73 -3.53
CA VAL A 49 -7.17 -2.17 -3.78
C VAL A 49 -5.72 -2.54 -4.09
N PHE A 50 -5.00 -1.75 -4.89
CA PHE A 50 -3.60 -2.05 -5.22
C PHE A 50 -2.61 -1.60 -4.14
N TYR A 51 -2.88 -0.48 -3.47
CA TYR A 51 -1.96 0.14 -2.52
C TYR A 51 -2.00 -0.52 -1.14
N THR A 52 -3.21 -0.83 -0.63
CA THR A 52 -3.39 -1.35 0.72
C THR A 52 -2.67 -2.68 0.97
N PRO A 53 -2.69 -3.69 0.07
CA PRO A 53 -1.98 -4.94 0.30
C PRO A 53 -0.47 -4.76 0.48
N ILE A 54 0.15 -3.80 -0.19
CA ILE A 54 1.58 -3.51 -0.08
C ILE A 54 1.89 -2.96 1.32
N PHE A 55 1.10 -2.00 1.79
CA PHE A 55 1.24 -1.43 3.13
C PHE A 55 0.92 -2.43 4.24
N VAL A 56 -0.11 -3.26 4.06
CA VAL A 56 -0.45 -4.36 4.98
C VAL A 56 0.71 -5.36 5.06
N SER A 57 1.30 -5.73 3.92
CA SER A 57 2.44 -6.66 3.89
C SER A 57 3.64 -6.07 4.62
N CYS A 58 4.00 -4.82 4.34
CA CYS A 58 5.09 -4.12 5.03
C CYS A 58 4.83 -4.02 6.54
N GLY A 59 3.64 -3.56 6.93
CA GLY A 59 3.24 -3.47 8.34
C GLY A 59 3.25 -4.81 9.05
N ALA A 60 2.80 -5.89 8.38
CA ALA A 60 2.82 -7.24 8.92
C ALA A 60 4.24 -7.75 9.15
N LEU A 61 5.16 -7.49 8.21
CA LEU A 61 6.57 -7.85 8.37
C LEU A 61 7.22 -7.13 9.55
N VAL A 62 6.97 -5.82 9.70
CA VAL A 62 7.46 -5.05 10.87
C VAL A 62 6.83 -5.56 12.16
N PHE A 63 5.52 -5.83 12.16
CA PHE A 63 4.80 -6.37 13.31
C PHE A 63 5.40 -7.71 13.77
N LEU A 64 5.66 -8.62 12.84
CA LEU A 64 6.26 -9.93 13.13
C LEU A 64 7.69 -9.80 13.65
N ASN A 65 8.51 -8.95 13.03
CA ASN A 65 9.90 -8.73 13.44
C ASN A 65 9.99 -8.17 14.87
N VAL A 66 9.16 -7.18 15.21
CA VAL A 66 9.13 -6.58 16.56
C VAL A 66 8.52 -7.53 17.61
N SER A 67 7.49 -8.29 17.24
CA SER A 67 6.81 -9.22 18.15
C SER A 67 7.66 -10.45 18.47
N PHE A 68 8.48 -10.91 17.52
CA PHE A 68 9.32 -12.09 17.63
C PHE A 68 10.78 -11.77 17.26
N PRO A 69 11.49 -10.96 18.08
CA PRO A 69 12.88 -10.64 17.79
C PRO A 69 13.73 -11.92 17.80
N PRO A 70 14.65 -12.10 16.84
CA PRO A 70 15.55 -13.25 16.85
C PRO A 70 16.33 -13.28 18.16
N LYS A 71 16.43 -14.46 18.78
CA LYS A 71 17.26 -14.65 19.98
C LYS A 71 18.68 -14.26 19.61
N ARG A 72 19.23 -13.23 20.24
CA ARG A 72 20.67 -12.97 20.17
C ARG A 72 21.36 -14.16 20.84
N THR A 73 21.93 -15.05 20.03
CA THR A 73 22.92 -16.01 20.52
C THR A 73 24.08 -15.18 21.03
N TYR A 74 24.18 -15.08 22.35
CA TYR A 74 25.35 -14.51 23.00
C TYR A 74 26.44 -15.56 22.85
N GLU A 75 27.36 -15.38 21.89
CA GLU A 75 28.63 -16.10 21.90
C GLU A 75 29.35 -15.68 23.19
N PRO A 76 29.51 -16.57 24.18
CA PRO A 76 30.29 -16.25 25.36
C PRO A 76 31.70 -15.94 24.88
N PHE A 77 32.11 -14.68 25.05
CA PHE A 77 33.51 -14.29 24.85
C PHE A 77 34.36 -15.26 25.69
N SER A 78 35.22 -16.03 25.02
CA SER A 78 36.18 -16.94 25.65
C SER A 78 37.09 -16.13 26.59
N SER A 79 36.68 -16.03 27.85
CA SER A 79 37.44 -15.39 28.91
C SER A 79 38.56 -16.32 29.36
N SER A 80 39.69 -16.27 28.67
CA SER A 80 40.97 -16.56 29.30
C SER A 80 41.41 -15.29 30.02
N GLU A 81 40.95 -15.09 31.26
CA GLU A 81 41.78 -14.62 32.38
C GLU A 81 40.93 -14.45 33.66
N GLU A 82 41.47 -15.02 34.73
CA GLU A 82 41.01 -14.99 36.12
C GLU A 82 40.79 -13.59 36.68
N TYR A 83 39.67 -13.39 37.40
CA TYR A 83 39.62 -12.43 38.51
C TYR A 83 38.89 -13.04 39.72
N PRO A 84 39.46 -12.92 40.93
CA PRO A 84 38.90 -13.52 42.14
C PRO A 84 37.84 -12.61 42.78
N LEU A 85 36.68 -13.22 43.01
CA LEU A 85 35.73 -12.99 44.12
C LEU A 85 35.43 -11.54 44.56
N LEU A 86 34.37 -10.97 43.99
CA LEU A 86 33.52 -9.97 44.65
C LEU A 86 32.04 -10.37 44.52
N PHE A 87 31.63 -11.32 45.37
CA PHE A 87 30.22 -11.66 45.67
C PHE A 87 29.51 -10.55 46.46
N LEU A 88 29.69 -9.28 46.09
CA LEU A 88 29.10 -8.15 46.81
C LEU A 88 27.91 -7.58 46.03
N ARG A 89 26.73 -8.03 46.48
CA ARG A 89 25.42 -7.36 46.36
C ARG A 89 24.77 -7.48 44.98
N LEU A 90 24.18 -8.65 44.71
CA LEU A 90 23.03 -8.75 43.82
C LEU A 90 21.91 -7.86 44.40
N ARG A 91 21.82 -6.60 43.94
CA ARG A 91 20.57 -5.84 44.02
C ARG A 91 19.49 -6.74 43.41
N PRO A 92 18.31 -6.90 44.02
CA PRO A 92 17.18 -7.44 43.30
C PRO A 92 16.94 -6.48 42.12
N MET A 93 17.31 -6.89 40.91
CA MET A 93 16.93 -6.13 39.73
C MET A 93 15.41 -6.03 39.76
N PRO A 94 14.82 -4.83 39.56
CA PRO A 94 13.38 -4.69 39.52
C PRO A 94 12.86 -5.67 38.50
N ARG A 95 11.94 -6.55 38.93
CA ARG A 95 11.27 -7.54 38.08
C ARG A 95 10.75 -6.77 36.87
N LYS A 96 11.37 -6.95 35.70
CA LYS A 96 10.98 -6.28 34.44
C LYS A 96 9.54 -6.68 34.11
N MET A 97 8.60 -5.90 34.62
CA MET A 97 7.18 -6.15 34.47
C MET A 97 6.81 -5.81 33.02
N ASN A 98 6.52 -6.85 32.24
CA ASN A 98 5.87 -6.79 30.93
C ASN A 98 6.61 -6.13 29.75
N GLU A 99 7.88 -6.48 29.51
CA GLU A 99 8.53 -6.13 28.23
C GLU A 99 7.79 -6.70 27.02
N ARG A 100 7.19 -7.90 27.14
CA ARG A 100 6.51 -8.57 26.02
C ARG A 100 5.17 -7.91 25.64
N ARG A 101 4.41 -7.42 26.64
CA ARG A 101 3.12 -6.74 26.42
C ARG A 101 3.32 -5.37 25.78
N SER A 102 4.36 -4.64 26.18
CA SER A 102 4.73 -3.34 25.59
C SER A 102 5.13 -3.47 24.11
N ARG A 103 5.86 -4.53 23.75
CA ARG A 103 6.30 -4.78 22.37
C ARG A 103 5.15 -5.03 21.40
N VAL A 104 4.16 -5.83 21.80
CA VAL A 104 2.98 -6.11 20.95
C VAL A 104 2.15 -4.85 20.76
N THR A 105 1.94 -4.05 21.81
CA THR A 105 1.24 -2.76 21.68
C THR A 105 1.98 -1.82 20.73
N PHE A 106 3.31 -1.71 20.86
CA PHE A 106 4.13 -0.89 19.97
C PHE A 106 4.07 -1.37 18.52
N ALA A 107 4.19 -2.69 18.29
CA ALA A 107 4.06 -3.29 16.97
C ALA A 107 2.69 -3.03 16.34
N LEU A 108 1.61 -3.10 17.13
CA LEU A 108 0.24 -2.81 16.68
C LEU A 108 0.10 -1.33 16.28
N ILE A 109 0.66 -0.41 17.07
CA ILE A 109 0.65 1.03 16.72
C ILE A 109 1.34 1.26 15.38
N ILE A 110 2.50 0.64 15.14
CA ILE A 110 3.20 0.74 13.86
C ILE A 110 2.34 0.19 12.73
N PHE A 111 1.75 -1.00 12.90
CA PHE A 111 0.86 -1.59 11.90
C PHE A 111 -0.34 -0.69 11.58
N LEU A 112 -0.98 -0.11 12.60
CA LEU A 112 -2.09 0.83 12.42
C LEU A 112 -1.61 2.09 11.68
N ALA A 113 -0.43 2.61 12.01
CA ALA A 113 0.16 3.74 11.31
C ALA A 113 0.34 3.42 9.81
N PHE A 114 0.82 2.22 9.45
CA PHE A 114 0.89 1.79 8.04
C PHE A 114 -0.47 1.78 7.36
N LEU A 115 -1.53 1.33 8.04
CA LEU A 115 -2.91 1.36 7.49
C LEU A 115 -3.42 2.79 7.29
N VAL A 116 -3.16 3.69 8.24
CA VAL A 116 -3.55 5.10 8.11
C VAL A 116 -2.79 5.74 6.95
N MET A 117 -1.48 5.49 6.86
CA MET A 117 -0.65 5.99 5.77
C MET A 117 -1.10 5.46 4.41
N SER A 118 -1.59 4.21 4.32
CA SER A 118 -2.10 3.67 3.06
C SER A 118 -3.37 4.37 2.60
N VAL A 119 -4.30 4.66 3.52
CA VAL A 119 -5.54 5.38 3.20
C VAL A 119 -5.23 6.82 2.80
N VAL A 120 -4.38 7.52 3.57
CA VAL A 120 -3.99 8.90 3.25
C VAL A 120 -3.29 8.96 1.90
N GLY A 121 -2.30 8.09 1.65
CA GLY A 121 -1.61 8.00 0.36
C GLY A 121 -2.56 7.73 -0.80
N ALA A 122 -3.49 6.78 -0.63
CA ALA A 122 -4.49 6.47 -1.64
C ALA A 122 -5.41 7.66 -1.96
N VAL A 123 -5.80 8.46 -0.95
CA VAL A 123 -6.60 9.68 -1.18
C VAL A 123 -5.81 10.69 -2.01
N PHE A 124 -4.54 10.96 -1.65
CA PHE A 124 -3.70 11.90 -2.40
C PHE A 124 -3.47 11.44 -3.84
N GLU A 125 -3.07 10.18 -4.05
CA GLU A 125 -2.83 9.62 -5.38
C GLU A 125 -4.09 9.62 -6.24
N ALA A 126 -5.23 9.20 -5.66
CA ALA A 126 -6.49 9.17 -6.38
C ALA A 126 -6.98 10.58 -6.76
N THR A 127 -6.79 11.57 -5.89
CA THR A 127 -7.18 12.96 -6.16
C THR A 127 -6.38 13.55 -7.31
N ILE A 128 -5.06 13.37 -7.30
CA ILE A 128 -4.19 13.87 -8.37
C ILE A 128 -4.53 13.16 -9.68
N MET A 129 -4.61 11.83 -9.65
CA MET A 129 -4.85 11.04 -10.85
C MET A 129 -6.26 11.28 -11.44
N SER A 130 -7.30 11.40 -10.61
CA SER A 130 -8.66 11.69 -11.11
C SER A 130 -8.76 13.05 -11.77
N LEU A 131 -8.06 14.07 -11.25
CA LEU A 131 -8.01 15.41 -11.86
C LEU A 131 -7.29 15.37 -13.22
N VAL A 132 -6.16 14.66 -13.30
CA VAL A 132 -5.42 14.48 -14.56
C VAL A 132 -6.29 13.75 -15.59
N LEU A 133 -6.92 12.64 -15.20
CA LEU A 133 -7.79 11.85 -16.05
C LEU A 133 -9.00 12.65 -16.54
N PHE A 134 -9.68 13.36 -15.63
CA PHE A 134 -10.81 14.21 -15.99
C PHE A 134 -10.41 15.32 -16.97
N GLY A 135 -9.31 16.02 -16.70
CA GLY A 135 -8.80 17.06 -17.59
C GLY A 135 -8.44 16.54 -18.97
N LEU A 136 -7.74 15.41 -19.05
CA LEU A 136 -7.31 14.79 -20.30
C LEU A 136 -8.50 14.38 -21.19
N PHE A 137 -9.46 13.65 -20.61
CA PHE A 137 -10.60 13.14 -21.38
C PHE A 137 -11.63 14.22 -21.72
N SER A 138 -11.80 15.21 -20.84
CA SER A 138 -12.64 16.38 -21.11
C SER A 138 -12.08 17.23 -22.26
N ALA A 139 -10.77 17.49 -22.27
CA ALA A 139 -10.10 18.24 -23.34
C ALA A 139 -10.13 17.48 -24.68
N GLY A 140 -9.94 16.16 -24.64
CA GLY A 140 -9.99 15.30 -25.82
C GLY A 140 -11.40 15.03 -26.35
N LYS A 141 -12.46 15.41 -25.62
CA LYS A 141 -13.85 15.03 -25.89
C LYS A 141 -14.02 13.51 -26.09
N TYR A 142 -13.24 12.72 -25.34
CA TYR A 142 -13.23 11.26 -25.42
C TYR A 142 -14.14 10.64 -24.36
N ASN A 143 -14.66 9.44 -24.65
CA ASN A 143 -15.39 8.65 -23.66
C ASN A 143 -14.37 7.90 -22.80
N MET A 144 -14.38 8.10 -21.49
CA MET A 144 -13.47 7.41 -20.57
C MET A 144 -14.01 6.04 -20.21
N SER A 145 -13.26 4.98 -20.50
CA SER A 145 -13.61 3.61 -20.09
C SER A 145 -13.37 3.38 -18.59
N THR A 146 -14.16 2.51 -17.97
CA THR A 146 -13.95 2.06 -16.57
C THR A 146 -12.63 1.31 -16.38
N TRP A 147 -11.98 0.86 -17.45
CA TRP A 147 -10.62 0.28 -17.42
C TRP A 147 -9.53 1.32 -17.21
N VAL A 148 -9.77 2.58 -17.59
CA VAL A 148 -8.74 3.62 -17.52
C VAL A 148 -8.31 3.88 -16.06
N PRO A 149 -9.23 4.11 -15.09
CA PRO A 149 -8.87 4.22 -13.67
C PRO A 149 -8.14 2.98 -13.11
N PHE A 150 -8.50 1.78 -13.57
CA PHE A 150 -7.86 0.54 -13.15
C PHE A 150 -6.39 0.50 -13.58
N PHE A 151 -6.10 0.75 -14.86
CA PHE A 151 -4.73 0.76 -15.36
C PHE A 151 -3.91 1.91 -14.78
N SER A 152 -4.52 3.09 -14.58
CA SER A 152 -3.83 4.21 -13.96
C SER A 152 -3.41 3.90 -12.52
N ALA A 153 -4.29 3.27 -11.73
CA ALA A 153 -3.97 2.87 -10.37
C ALA A 153 -2.85 1.82 -10.35
N ALA A 154 -2.94 0.80 -11.22
CA ALA A 154 -1.89 -0.22 -11.34
C ALA A 154 -0.53 0.41 -11.70
N LEU A 155 -0.49 1.31 -12.69
CA LEU A 155 0.74 1.99 -13.10
C LEU A 155 1.35 2.84 -11.97
N VAL A 156 0.54 3.60 -11.23
CA VAL A 156 1.01 4.40 -10.09
C VAL A 156 1.66 3.50 -9.04
N VAL A 157 1.03 2.39 -8.69
CA VAL A 157 1.58 1.43 -7.73
C VAL A 157 2.89 0.82 -8.24
N PHE A 158 2.96 0.41 -9.51
CA PHE A 158 4.19 -0.12 -10.10
C PHE A 158 5.32 0.91 -10.10
N VAL A 159 5.03 2.17 -10.45
CA VAL A 159 6.00 3.26 -10.39
C VAL A 159 6.47 3.50 -8.96
N GLY A 160 5.55 3.45 -7.98
CA GLY A 160 5.89 3.53 -6.57
C GLY A 160 6.85 2.42 -6.11
N LEU A 161 6.58 1.17 -6.52
CA LEU A 161 7.45 0.02 -6.24
C LEU A 161 8.83 0.17 -6.90
N LEU A 162 8.88 0.64 -8.15
CA LEU A 162 10.14 0.90 -8.85
C LEU A 162 10.94 2.03 -8.20
N ASN A 163 10.27 3.08 -7.71
CA ASN A 163 10.91 4.18 -6.98
C ASN A 163 11.45 3.77 -5.61
N ALA A 164 10.91 2.71 -5.00
CA ALA A 164 11.47 2.16 -3.76
C ALA A 164 12.80 1.42 -3.99
N TRP A 165 13.05 0.95 -5.22
CA TRP A 165 14.21 0.13 -5.55
C TRP A 165 15.58 0.82 -5.36
N PRO A 166 15.80 2.08 -5.82
CA PRO A 166 17.03 2.81 -5.53
C PRO A 166 17.34 2.89 -4.03
N SER A 167 16.32 3.10 -3.19
CA SER A 167 16.51 3.17 -1.74
C SER A 167 17.07 1.88 -1.15
N VAL A 168 16.75 0.72 -1.74
CA VAL A 168 17.28 -0.57 -1.29
C VAL A 168 18.75 -0.72 -1.70
N ILE A 169 19.08 -0.35 -2.94
CA ILE A 169 20.47 -0.44 -3.42
C ILE A 169 21.40 0.48 -2.62
N TYR A 170 20.97 1.69 -2.25
CA TYR A 170 21.81 2.61 -1.47
C TYR A 170 22.00 2.18 -0.01
N ILE A 171 21.22 1.23 0.50
CA ILE A 171 21.31 0.72 1.88
C ILE A 171 22.23 -0.51 1.99
N ILE A 172 22.44 -1.24 0.89
CA ILE A 172 23.33 -2.41 0.80
C ILE A 172 24.75 -1.94 0.43
#